data_AF-A0A3B9X3B0-F1
#
_entry.id   AF-A0A3B9X3B0-F1
#
_cell.length_a   1.000
_cell.length_b   1.000
_cell.length_c   1.000
_cell.angle_alpha   90.00
_cell.angle_beta   90.00
_cell.angle_gamma   90.00
#
_symmetry.space_group_name_H-M   'P 1'
#
loop_
_entity.id
_entity.type
_entity.pdbx_description
1 polymer ?
#
loop_
_entity_poly.entity_id
_entity_poly.type
_entity_poly.pdbx_seq_one_letter_code
_entity_poly.pdbx_strand_id
1 'polypeptide(L)'
;MDKLLNAVYELVLDQHSNKVSALTSMIKKCSVEDALTLRNFFATEAANSALARVLEGWQRLGCSPDEMAGILRGASHGYLSEKAREQVQLVWTGPDLNQIPVRRSEQILLELINSAQSSLFLVSFVLVNIPRVEDAIRQALERGVDVRMLLESEDKEGSSNFRDTIKRLQGDIPGLTLYVWPRERRESIEGGFARVHAKCAVADQVDAFLTSANLTSAALDKNIEMGVHIQGGNVPPTIYQQFIGMIRAKEIVPYGADRYLLKATSKPTATPVVQLDDNLKAGAQKLLSFQNTTLDVEEQRLFKVLGKDAERPKHNALVLIRHKDQWLVGKYAWSKQQDTEDARIFYLIVVRGFGPKQQFEVEENDWENFMPRAVEINI
;
A
#
# COMPACT_ATOMS: atom_id res chain seq x y z
N MET A 1 18.90 -39.53 7.63
CA MET A 1 18.82 -38.14 8.09
C MET A 1 17.48 -37.51 7.71
N ASP A 2 17.11 -37.41 6.44
CA ASP A 2 15.90 -36.67 5.99
C ASP A 2 14.59 -37.04 6.68
N LYS A 3 14.33 -38.33 6.92
CA LYS A 3 13.13 -38.77 7.66
C LYS A 3 13.07 -38.21 9.09
N LEU A 4 14.22 -38.08 9.76
CA LEU A 4 14.31 -37.49 11.09
C LEU A 4 14.09 -35.97 11.00
N LEU A 5 14.68 -35.30 10.01
CA LEU A 5 14.48 -33.86 9.79
C LEU A 5 12.99 -33.53 9.54
N ASN A 6 12.30 -34.32 8.71
CA ASN A 6 10.87 -34.15 8.48
C ASN A 6 10.04 -34.40 9.75
N ALA A 7 10.36 -35.45 10.52
CA ALA A 7 9.66 -35.71 11.78
C ALA A 7 9.86 -34.57 12.79
N VAL A 8 11.06 -34.00 12.84
CA VAL A 8 11.37 -32.84 13.70
C VAL A 8 10.60 -31.61 13.22
N TYR A 9 10.57 -31.35 11.91
CA TYR A 9 9.82 -30.24 11.35
C TYR A 9 8.33 -30.33 11.72
N GLU A 10 7.69 -31.48 11.48
CA GLU A 10 6.31 -31.74 11.87
C GLU A 10 6.07 -31.54 13.37
N LEU A 11 7.02 -31.96 14.21
CA LEU A 11 6.93 -31.74 15.65
C LEU A 11 6.93 -30.25 16.01
N VAL A 12 7.74 -29.41 15.36
CA VAL A 12 7.90 -28.00 15.75
C VAL A 12 6.82 -27.06 15.22
N LEU A 13 6.04 -27.47 14.19
CA LEU A 13 4.99 -26.64 13.57
C LEU A 13 3.99 -26.06 14.60
N ASP A 14 3.59 -26.87 15.57
CA ASP A 14 2.57 -26.51 16.56
C ASP A 14 3.13 -26.30 17.97
N GLN A 15 4.44 -26.09 18.11
CA GLN A 15 5.09 -26.01 19.43
C GLN A 15 5.69 -24.64 19.72
N HIS A 16 5.42 -24.15 20.93
CA HIS A 16 6.04 -22.94 21.44
C HIS A 16 7.54 -23.16 21.69
N SER A 17 8.38 -22.16 21.37
CA SER A 17 9.85 -22.20 21.50
C SER A 17 10.32 -22.70 22.88
N ASN A 18 9.70 -22.23 23.95
CA ASN A 18 9.97 -22.66 25.33
C ASN A 18 9.84 -24.19 25.54
N LYS A 19 8.81 -24.83 24.97
CA LYS A 19 8.60 -26.28 25.09
C LYS A 19 9.65 -27.05 24.31
N VAL A 20 10.00 -26.57 23.11
CA VAL A 20 11.09 -27.13 22.31
C VAL A 20 12.43 -27.00 23.04
N SER A 21 12.72 -25.85 23.66
CA SER A 21 13.95 -25.63 24.43
C SER A 21 14.05 -26.54 25.66
N ALA A 22 12.93 -26.79 26.34
CA ALA A 22 12.87 -27.73 27.46
C ALA A 22 13.13 -29.18 27.01
N LEU A 23 12.49 -29.63 25.92
CA LEU A 23 12.74 -30.95 25.33
C LEU A 23 14.20 -31.09 24.89
N THR A 24 14.75 -30.07 24.23
CA THR A 24 16.17 -30.01 23.81
C THR A 24 17.12 -30.20 25.01
N SER A 25 16.79 -29.59 26.15
CA SER A 25 17.58 -29.71 27.38
C SER A 25 17.53 -31.12 27.99
N MET A 26 16.42 -31.84 27.81
CA MET A 26 16.27 -33.23 28.22
C MET A 26 17.02 -34.17 27.27
N ILE A 27 16.91 -33.94 25.96
CA ILE A 27 17.63 -34.71 24.92
C ILE A 27 19.14 -34.68 25.18
N LYS A 28 19.73 -33.51 25.47
CA LYS A 28 21.17 -33.38 25.77
C LYS A 28 21.66 -34.22 26.95
N LYS A 29 20.75 -34.62 27.85
CA LYS A 29 21.05 -35.41 29.06
C LYS A 29 20.67 -36.89 28.90
N CYS A 30 20.12 -37.28 27.75
CA CYS A 30 19.60 -38.60 27.47
C CYS A 30 20.53 -39.34 26.51
N SER A 31 20.72 -40.64 26.70
CA SER A 31 21.39 -41.46 25.68
C SER A 31 20.42 -41.80 24.54
N VAL A 32 20.97 -42.28 23.42
CA VAL A 32 20.14 -42.72 22.28
C VAL A 32 19.26 -43.91 22.67
N GLU A 33 19.79 -44.83 23.48
CA GLU A 33 19.08 -46.02 23.95
C GLU A 33 17.86 -45.63 24.82
N ASP A 34 18.02 -44.58 25.63
CA ASP A 34 16.99 -44.08 26.54
C ASP A 34 16.02 -43.09 25.87
N ALA A 35 16.15 -42.81 24.56
CA ALA A 35 15.33 -41.81 23.88
C ALA A 35 13.82 -41.99 24.11
N LEU A 36 13.32 -43.24 24.16
CA LEU A 36 11.88 -43.52 24.37
C LEU A 36 11.37 -43.13 25.76
N THR A 37 12.25 -42.90 26.74
CA THR A 37 11.86 -42.38 28.06
C THR A 37 11.31 -40.95 27.99
N LEU A 38 11.61 -40.22 26.92
CA LEU A 38 11.09 -38.86 26.67
C LEU A 38 9.68 -38.86 26.06
N ARG A 39 9.05 -40.02 25.85
CA ARG A 39 7.65 -40.10 25.40
C ARG A 39 6.73 -39.39 26.40
N ASN A 40 5.57 -38.94 25.91
CA ASN A 40 4.56 -38.24 26.70
C ASN A 40 5.04 -36.91 27.33
N PHE A 41 6.07 -36.28 26.75
CA PHE A 41 6.57 -34.97 27.19
C PHE A 41 5.55 -33.83 27.00
N PHE A 42 4.73 -33.89 25.93
CA PHE A 42 3.74 -32.87 25.61
C PHE A 42 2.38 -33.17 26.25
N ALA A 43 1.53 -32.14 26.34
CA ALA A 43 0.18 -32.30 26.93
C ALA A 43 -0.83 -32.96 25.98
N THR A 44 -0.62 -32.88 24.67
CA THR A 44 -1.56 -33.39 23.66
C THR A 44 -1.07 -34.69 23.02
N GLU A 45 -2.01 -35.58 22.70
CA GLU A 45 -1.71 -36.86 22.04
C GLU A 45 -1.09 -36.65 20.65
N ALA A 46 -1.57 -35.65 19.90
CA ALA A 46 -1.02 -35.30 18.59
C ALA A 46 0.48 -34.92 18.67
N ALA A 47 0.86 -34.07 19.63
CA ALA A 47 2.25 -33.67 19.81
C ALA A 47 3.13 -34.84 20.29
N ASN A 48 2.62 -35.71 21.16
CA ASN A 48 3.34 -36.90 21.60
C ASN A 48 3.48 -37.95 20.48
N SER A 49 2.51 -38.04 19.58
CA SER A 49 2.60 -38.89 18.39
C SER A 49 3.66 -38.38 17.41
N ALA A 50 3.77 -37.04 17.24
CA ALA A 50 4.87 -36.44 16.48
C ALA A 50 6.23 -36.68 17.16
N LEU A 51 6.29 -36.53 18.49
CA LEU A 51 7.49 -36.80 19.26
C LEU A 51 7.94 -38.26 19.15
N ALA A 52 7.02 -39.22 19.21
CA ALA A 52 7.34 -40.64 19.05
C ALA A 52 8.07 -40.92 17.73
N ARG A 53 7.61 -40.31 16.62
CA ARG A 53 8.29 -40.41 15.31
C ARG A 53 9.70 -39.82 15.34
N VAL A 54 9.89 -38.71 16.05
CA VAL A 54 11.22 -38.11 16.25
C VAL A 54 12.13 -39.04 17.04
N LEU A 55 11.66 -39.58 18.16
CA LEU A 55 12.45 -40.46 19.03
C LEU A 55 12.81 -41.78 18.33
N GLU A 56 11.89 -42.39 17.60
CA GLU A 56 12.15 -43.59 16.79
C GLU A 56 13.14 -43.30 15.66
N GLY A 57 13.00 -42.14 15.00
CA GLY A 57 13.95 -41.68 13.99
C GLY A 57 15.34 -41.45 14.56
N TRP A 58 15.43 -40.89 15.77
CA TRP A 58 16.68 -40.65 16.48
C TRP A 58 17.36 -41.97 16.86
N GLN A 59 16.62 -42.92 17.46
CA GLN A 59 17.14 -44.25 17.79
C GLN A 59 17.67 -45.00 16.56
N ARG A 60 16.95 -44.92 15.44
CA ARG A 60 17.36 -45.60 14.21
C ARG A 60 18.63 -45.01 13.59
N LEU A 61 18.80 -43.69 13.68
CA LEU A 61 19.93 -43.00 13.07
C LEU A 61 21.17 -43.01 13.97
N GLY A 62 20.97 -42.95 15.28
CA GLY A 62 22.04 -42.97 16.27
C GLY A 62 22.92 -41.72 16.29
N CYS A 63 22.40 -40.56 15.84
CA CYS A 63 23.13 -39.31 15.95
C CYS A 63 23.33 -38.88 17.42
N SER A 64 24.35 -38.07 17.69
CA SER A 64 24.66 -37.66 19.06
C SER A 64 23.52 -36.85 19.70
N PRO A 65 23.37 -36.87 21.04
CA PRO A 65 22.39 -36.02 21.73
C PRO A 65 22.53 -34.53 21.41
N ASP A 66 23.76 -34.04 21.24
CA ASP A 66 24.01 -32.65 20.85
C ASP A 66 23.57 -32.34 19.42
N GLU A 67 23.78 -33.27 18.49
CA GLU A 67 23.31 -33.16 17.12
C GLU A 67 21.78 -33.16 17.06
N MET A 68 21.11 -34.08 17.76
CA MET A 68 19.64 -34.13 17.84
C MET A 68 19.05 -32.85 18.46
N ALA A 69 19.68 -32.37 19.54
CA ALA A 69 19.31 -31.11 20.18
C ALA A 69 19.50 -29.90 19.23
N GLY A 70 20.60 -29.90 18.47
CA GLY A 70 20.88 -28.89 17.44
C GLY A 70 19.84 -28.90 16.32
N ILE A 71 19.49 -30.08 15.81
CA ILE A 71 18.44 -30.27 14.79
C ILE A 71 17.10 -29.72 15.28
N LEU A 72 16.67 -30.12 16.48
CA LEU A 72 15.39 -29.71 17.04
C LEU A 72 15.31 -28.19 17.27
N ARG A 73 16.36 -27.60 17.88
CA ARG A 73 16.43 -26.15 18.11
C ARG A 73 16.53 -25.38 16.81
N GLY A 74 17.34 -25.85 15.85
CA GLY A 74 17.51 -25.23 14.55
C GLY A 74 16.20 -25.22 13.74
N ALA A 75 15.50 -26.36 13.69
CA ALA A 75 14.21 -26.46 13.01
C ALA A 75 13.15 -25.53 13.64
N SER A 76 13.06 -25.49 14.98
CA SER A 76 12.13 -24.59 15.67
C SER A 76 12.45 -23.12 15.43
N HIS A 77 13.74 -22.74 15.50
CA HIS A 77 14.15 -21.38 15.21
C HIS A 77 13.87 -20.99 13.75
N GLY A 78 14.19 -21.86 12.79
CA GLY A 78 13.92 -21.63 11.37
C GLY A 78 12.43 -21.46 11.09
N TYR A 79 11.58 -22.37 11.59
CA TYR A 79 10.13 -22.28 11.42
C TYR A 79 9.55 -20.99 12.00
N LEU A 80 9.91 -20.64 13.25
CA LEU A 80 9.39 -19.45 13.91
C LEU A 80 9.87 -18.15 13.25
N SER A 81 11.12 -18.13 12.79
CA SER A 81 11.68 -16.98 12.06
C SER A 81 10.98 -16.77 10.72
N GLU A 82 10.74 -17.82 9.93
CA GLU A 82 9.99 -17.70 8.66
C GLU A 82 8.51 -17.32 8.91
N LYS A 83 7.86 -17.90 9.92
CA LYS A 83 6.48 -17.54 10.30
C LYS A 83 6.34 -16.08 10.77
N ALA A 84 7.37 -15.54 11.43
CA ALA A 84 7.40 -14.13 11.83
C ALA A 84 7.73 -13.22 10.64
N ARG A 85 8.46 -13.73 9.65
CA ARG A 85 8.85 -12.98 8.45
C ARG A 85 7.68 -12.78 7.50
N GLU A 86 6.83 -13.78 7.29
CA GLU A 86 5.70 -13.71 6.37
C GLU A 86 4.48 -14.42 6.97
N GLN A 87 3.35 -13.72 6.99
CA GLN A 87 2.06 -14.29 7.37
C GLN A 87 1.11 -14.18 6.19
N VAL A 88 0.53 -15.33 5.81
CA VAL A 88 -0.48 -15.41 4.75
C VAL A 88 -1.78 -15.92 5.36
N GLN A 89 -2.86 -15.16 5.21
CA GLN A 89 -4.17 -15.49 5.74
C GLN A 89 -5.20 -15.54 4.62
N LEU A 90 -6.06 -16.57 4.63
CA LEU A 90 -7.20 -16.66 3.72
C LEU A 90 -8.24 -15.61 4.07
N VAL A 91 -8.73 -14.92 3.05
CA VAL A 91 -9.81 -13.95 3.12
C VAL A 91 -10.98 -14.48 2.29
N TRP A 92 -12.18 -14.38 2.85
CA TRP A 92 -13.41 -14.86 2.21
C TRP A 92 -14.56 -13.90 2.49
N THR A 93 -15.28 -13.54 1.43
CA THR A 93 -16.60 -12.92 1.51
C THR A 93 -17.60 -13.88 0.88
N GLY A 94 -18.83 -13.93 1.40
CA GLY A 94 -19.90 -14.81 0.93
C GLY A 94 -20.53 -15.61 2.07
N PRO A 95 -21.30 -16.67 1.77
CA PRO A 95 -21.82 -17.58 2.78
C PRO A 95 -20.68 -18.14 3.63
N ASP A 96 -20.81 -17.99 4.94
CA ASP A 96 -19.88 -18.54 5.91
C ASP A 96 -20.51 -19.76 6.57
N LEU A 97 -19.95 -20.93 6.30
CA LEU A 97 -20.39 -22.20 6.90
C LEU A 97 -19.84 -22.37 8.33
N ASN A 98 -19.07 -21.40 8.85
CA ASN A 98 -18.38 -21.42 10.14
C ASN A 98 -17.46 -22.64 10.33
N GLN A 99 -17.02 -23.26 9.23
CA GLN A 99 -16.15 -24.43 9.26
C GLN A 99 -14.67 -24.05 9.35
N ILE A 100 -14.31 -22.88 8.83
CA ILE A 100 -12.95 -22.36 8.81
C ILE A 100 -13.03 -20.88 9.21
N PRO A 101 -12.26 -20.42 10.21
CA PRO A 101 -12.21 -19.01 10.55
C PRO A 101 -11.63 -18.23 9.36
N VAL A 102 -12.46 -17.40 8.73
CA VAL A 102 -12.08 -16.55 7.60
C VAL A 102 -12.34 -15.08 7.95
N ARG A 103 -11.50 -14.20 7.41
CA ARG A 103 -11.68 -12.75 7.56
C ARG A 103 -12.41 -12.22 6.32
N ARG A 104 -13.27 -11.21 6.49
CA ARG A 104 -14.02 -10.61 5.38
C ARG A 104 -13.18 -9.61 4.60
N SER A 105 -13.42 -9.50 3.29
CA SER A 105 -12.67 -8.62 2.39
C SER A 105 -12.73 -7.14 2.79
N GLU A 106 -13.92 -6.62 3.15
CA GLU A 106 -14.05 -5.22 3.61
C GLU A 106 -13.20 -4.95 4.85
N GLN A 107 -13.21 -5.86 5.82
CA GLN A 107 -12.49 -5.70 7.07
C GLN A 107 -10.98 -5.64 6.83
N ILE A 108 -10.42 -6.58 6.05
CA ILE A 108 -8.99 -6.59 5.71
C ILE A 108 -8.60 -5.31 4.99
N LEU A 109 -9.40 -4.89 4.00
CA LEU A 109 -9.11 -3.67 3.25
C LEU A 109 -9.09 -2.43 4.17
N LEU A 110 -10.07 -2.30 5.07
CA LEU A 110 -10.12 -1.19 6.02
C LEU A 110 -8.95 -1.22 7.00
N GLU A 111 -8.58 -2.39 7.51
CA GLU A 111 -7.42 -2.54 8.41
C GLU A 111 -6.11 -2.13 7.72
N LEU A 112 -5.90 -2.58 6.47
CA LEU A 112 -4.74 -2.21 5.67
C LEU A 112 -4.68 -0.70 5.40
N ILE A 113 -5.80 -0.07 5.03
CA ILE A 113 -5.84 1.38 4.78
C ILE A 113 -5.59 2.18 6.06
N ASN A 114 -6.13 1.72 7.19
CA ASN A 114 -5.98 2.38 8.47
C ASN A 114 -4.58 2.20 9.08
N SER A 115 -3.91 1.08 8.81
CA SER A 115 -2.55 0.83 9.29
C SER A 115 -1.48 1.59 8.48
N ALA A 116 -1.78 1.96 7.23
CA ALA A 116 -0.85 2.67 6.35
C ALA A 116 -0.35 3.99 6.98
N GLN A 117 0.98 4.16 6.97
CA GLN A 117 1.72 5.29 7.55
C GLN A 117 2.38 6.17 6.50
N SER A 118 2.86 5.61 5.39
CA SER A 118 3.67 6.32 4.40
C SER A 118 3.12 6.21 2.98
N SER A 119 2.67 5.03 2.56
CA SER A 119 2.21 4.79 1.19
C SER A 119 1.07 3.79 1.14
N LEU A 120 0.16 4.00 0.21
CA LEU A 120 -0.94 3.10 -0.09
C LEU A 120 -1.16 3.07 -1.59
N PHE A 121 -1.08 1.87 -2.18
CA PHE A 121 -1.40 1.65 -3.59
C PHE A 121 -2.60 0.73 -3.71
N LEU A 122 -3.66 1.21 -4.34
CA LEU A 122 -4.90 0.48 -4.58
C LEU A 122 -5.03 0.16 -6.07
N VAL A 123 -5.55 -1.02 -6.39
CA VAL A 123 -5.88 -1.41 -7.76
C VAL A 123 -7.29 -1.97 -7.76
N SER A 124 -8.13 -1.43 -8.64
CA SER A 124 -9.47 -1.96 -8.82
C SER A 124 -9.91 -1.83 -10.27
N PHE A 125 -10.69 -2.82 -10.70
CA PHE A 125 -11.35 -2.80 -12.00
C PHE A 125 -12.64 -1.96 -11.94
N VAL A 126 -13.43 -2.09 -10.87
CA VAL A 126 -14.67 -1.33 -10.66
C VAL A 126 -14.68 -0.70 -9.27
N LEU A 127 -15.20 0.52 -9.17
CA LEU A 127 -15.38 1.23 -7.89
C LEU A 127 -16.81 1.80 -7.81
N VAL A 128 -17.65 1.27 -6.92
CA VAL A 128 -19.06 1.71 -6.77
C VAL A 128 -19.53 1.59 -5.32
N ASN A 129 -20.02 2.70 -4.76
CA ASN A 129 -20.75 2.74 -3.48
C ASN A 129 -19.97 2.10 -2.30
N ILE A 130 -18.81 2.67 -1.95
CA ILE A 130 -17.93 2.15 -0.90
C ILE A 130 -17.56 3.25 0.12
N PRO A 131 -18.56 3.90 0.76
CA PRO A 131 -18.33 5.11 1.56
C PRO A 131 -17.34 4.91 2.72
N ARG A 132 -17.32 3.72 3.35
CA ARG A 132 -16.38 3.40 4.43
C ARG A 132 -14.93 3.35 3.96
N VAL A 133 -14.71 2.74 2.80
CA VAL A 133 -13.37 2.65 2.19
C VAL A 133 -12.90 4.02 1.72
N GLU A 134 -13.78 4.81 1.08
CA GLU A 134 -13.48 6.18 0.67
C GLU A 134 -13.13 7.08 1.88
N ASP A 135 -13.83 6.90 2.99
CA ASP A 135 -13.53 7.62 4.23
C ASP A 135 -12.19 7.21 4.83
N ALA A 136 -11.89 5.91 4.87
CA ALA A 136 -10.59 5.42 5.32
C ALA A 136 -9.44 5.97 4.45
N ILE A 137 -9.64 6.08 3.13
CA ILE A 137 -8.67 6.70 2.21
C ILE A 137 -8.49 8.18 2.54
N ARG A 138 -9.56 8.93 2.81
CA ARG A 138 -9.47 10.34 3.24
C ARG A 138 -8.66 10.48 4.52
N GLN A 139 -8.94 9.66 5.53
CA GLN A 139 -8.20 9.67 6.78
C GLN A 139 -6.72 9.33 6.57
N ALA A 140 -6.39 8.40 5.67
CA ALA A 140 -4.99 8.10 5.30
C ALA A 140 -4.29 9.32 4.69
N LEU A 141 -4.96 10.04 3.77
CA LEU A 141 -4.44 11.27 3.19
C LEU A 141 -4.26 12.39 4.22
N GLU A 142 -5.14 12.48 5.22
CA GLU A 142 -5.02 13.44 6.33
C GLU A 142 -3.77 13.15 7.18
N ARG A 143 -3.54 11.88 7.53
CA ARG A 143 -2.29 11.42 8.19
C ARG A 143 -1.03 11.68 7.35
N GLY A 144 -1.20 11.86 6.04
CA GLY A 144 -0.13 12.18 5.11
C GLY A 144 0.44 11.01 4.35
N VAL A 145 -0.29 9.90 4.32
CA VAL A 145 -0.01 8.74 3.46
C VAL A 145 -0.10 9.18 2.00
N ASP A 146 0.88 8.78 1.19
CA ASP A 146 0.78 8.94 -0.27
C ASP A 146 -0.14 7.87 -0.85
N VAL A 147 -1.39 8.24 -1.13
CA VAL A 147 -2.39 7.32 -1.67
C VAL A 147 -2.49 7.43 -3.18
N ARG A 148 -2.36 6.28 -3.83
CA ARG A 148 -2.45 6.10 -5.28
C ARG A 148 -3.43 5.00 -5.61
N MET A 149 -4.13 5.16 -6.73
CA MET A 149 -5.07 4.14 -7.18
C MET A 149 -5.00 3.97 -8.69
N LEU A 150 -4.74 2.74 -9.16
CA LEU A 150 -4.89 2.35 -10.54
C LEU A 150 -6.32 1.86 -10.77
N LEU A 151 -7.03 2.52 -11.69
CA LEU A 151 -8.38 2.14 -12.08
C LEU A 151 -8.40 1.69 -13.55
N GLU A 152 -9.17 0.65 -13.84
CA GLU A 152 -9.40 0.26 -15.22
C GLU A 152 -10.24 1.31 -15.95
N SER A 153 -9.75 1.75 -17.11
CA SER A 153 -10.50 2.60 -18.04
C SER A 153 -11.36 1.75 -18.99
N GLU A 154 -12.59 2.19 -19.28
CA GLU A 154 -13.53 1.46 -20.15
C GLU A 154 -13.21 1.49 -21.66
N ASP A 155 -13.91 0.62 -22.41
CA ASP A 155 -13.79 0.36 -23.86
C ASP A 155 -13.93 1.56 -24.81
N LYS A 156 -14.68 2.57 -24.37
CA LYS A 156 -14.87 3.81 -25.11
C LYS A 156 -14.25 4.95 -24.32
N GLU A 157 -13.29 5.64 -24.93
CA GLU A 157 -12.71 6.88 -24.43
C GLU A 157 -13.77 7.97 -24.23
N GLY A 158 -14.56 7.91 -23.17
CA GLY A 158 -15.88 8.48 -23.42
C GLY A 158 -16.92 8.32 -22.38
N SER A 159 -17.11 7.10 -21.90
CA SER A 159 -18.29 6.76 -21.14
C SER A 159 -18.42 7.69 -19.94
N SER A 160 -19.61 8.26 -19.80
CA SER A 160 -19.95 9.19 -18.72
C SER A 160 -19.56 8.58 -17.38
N ASN A 161 -19.88 7.31 -17.16
CA ASN A 161 -19.74 6.65 -15.86
C ASN A 161 -18.30 6.59 -15.32
N PHE A 162 -17.30 6.24 -16.14
CA PHE A 162 -15.91 6.24 -15.67
C PHE A 162 -15.41 7.66 -15.41
N ARG A 163 -15.69 8.60 -16.32
CA ARG A 163 -15.31 10.01 -16.16
C ARG A 163 -15.94 10.63 -14.91
N ASP A 164 -17.22 10.36 -14.68
CA ASP A 164 -17.97 10.86 -13.54
C ASP A 164 -17.45 10.25 -12.24
N THR A 165 -17.07 8.96 -12.26
CA THR A 165 -16.40 8.32 -11.12
C THR A 165 -15.08 9.00 -10.78
N ILE A 166 -14.22 9.26 -11.78
CA ILE A 166 -12.94 9.94 -11.53
C ILE A 166 -13.16 11.37 -11.03
N LYS A 167 -14.02 12.15 -11.69
CA LYS A 167 -14.39 13.51 -11.29
C LYS A 167 -14.85 13.56 -9.84
N ARG A 168 -15.75 12.64 -9.48
CA ARG A 168 -16.26 12.49 -8.11
C ARG A 168 -15.13 12.17 -7.13
N LEU A 169 -14.31 11.17 -7.40
CA LEU A 169 -13.20 10.79 -6.52
C LEU A 169 -12.20 11.94 -6.32
N GLN A 170 -11.84 12.66 -7.39
CA GLN A 170 -10.92 13.79 -7.27
C GLN A 170 -11.54 14.99 -6.52
N GLY A 171 -12.86 15.18 -6.62
CA GLY A 171 -13.58 16.23 -5.89
C GLY A 171 -13.81 15.90 -4.41
N ASP A 172 -14.14 14.66 -4.12
CA ASP A 172 -14.52 14.13 -2.80
C ASP A 172 -13.32 13.68 -1.96
N ILE A 173 -12.20 13.32 -2.62
CA ILE A 173 -10.96 12.83 -2.00
C ILE A 173 -9.76 13.61 -2.57
N PRO A 174 -9.59 14.89 -2.24
CA PRO A 174 -8.44 15.69 -2.69
C PRO A 174 -7.12 15.04 -2.27
N GLY A 175 -6.17 14.98 -3.19
CA GLY A 175 -4.84 14.39 -2.96
C GLY A 175 -4.73 12.90 -3.30
N LEU A 176 -5.83 12.21 -3.60
CA LEU A 176 -5.78 10.88 -4.20
C LEU A 176 -5.20 10.97 -5.62
N THR A 177 -4.11 10.26 -5.88
CA THR A 177 -3.51 10.22 -7.23
C THR A 177 -4.05 9.03 -8.01
N LEU A 178 -4.86 9.31 -9.02
CA LEU A 178 -5.47 8.29 -9.87
C LEU A 178 -4.59 8.00 -11.07
N TYR A 179 -4.39 6.72 -11.36
CA TYR A 179 -3.65 6.20 -12.51
C TYR A 179 -4.59 5.41 -13.42
N VAL A 180 -4.25 5.40 -14.71
CA VAL A 180 -4.87 4.54 -15.73
C VAL A 180 -3.78 3.88 -16.58
N TRP A 181 -4.08 2.73 -17.16
CA TRP A 181 -3.29 2.15 -18.25
C TRP A 181 -3.85 2.67 -19.58
N PRO A 182 -3.16 3.56 -20.32
CA PRO A 182 -3.69 4.13 -21.56
C PRO A 182 -3.96 3.07 -22.61
N ARG A 183 -4.95 3.30 -23.48
CA ARG A 183 -5.35 2.31 -24.49
C ARG A 183 -4.24 2.03 -25.49
N GLU A 184 -3.50 3.06 -25.84
CA GLU A 184 -2.42 3.06 -26.83
C GLU A 184 -1.22 2.23 -26.36
N ARG A 185 -1.16 1.93 -25.05
CA ARG A 185 -0.13 1.10 -24.41
C ARG A 185 -0.59 -0.33 -24.14
N ARG A 186 -1.78 -0.69 -24.60
CA ARG A 186 -2.33 -2.03 -24.42
C ARG A 186 -2.21 -2.81 -25.71
N GLU A 187 -1.91 -4.09 -25.56
CA GLU A 187 -2.00 -5.03 -26.68
C GLU A 187 -3.45 -5.08 -27.18
N SER A 188 -3.61 -4.95 -28.51
CA SER A 188 -4.88 -5.16 -29.19
C SER A 188 -5.10 -6.65 -29.36
N ILE A 189 -6.28 -7.13 -28.99
CA ILE A 189 -6.67 -8.54 -29.13
C ILE A 189 -7.94 -8.62 -30.00
N GLU A 190 -8.21 -9.79 -30.57
CA GLU A 190 -9.45 -10.00 -31.31
C GLU A 190 -10.66 -9.74 -30.40
N GLY A 191 -11.50 -8.76 -30.74
CA GLY A 191 -12.64 -8.36 -29.93
C GLY A 191 -12.36 -7.38 -28.78
N GLY A 192 -11.15 -6.84 -28.61
CA GLY A 192 -10.88 -5.85 -27.55
C GLY A 192 -9.42 -5.46 -27.35
N PHE A 193 -9.05 -5.20 -26.09
CA PHE A 193 -7.69 -4.87 -25.67
C PHE A 193 -7.41 -5.42 -24.26
N ALA A 194 -6.15 -5.55 -23.89
CA ALA A 194 -5.73 -6.02 -22.56
C ALA A 194 -6.25 -5.10 -21.44
N ARG A 195 -6.64 -5.66 -20.28
CA ARG A 195 -7.30 -4.91 -19.19
C ARG A 195 -6.60 -5.04 -17.85
N VAL A 196 -6.74 -4.04 -16.99
CA VAL A 196 -6.38 -4.14 -15.57
C VAL A 196 -7.46 -4.95 -14.85
N HIS A 197 -7.31 -6.27 -14.79
CA HIS A 197 -8.25 -7.12 -14.05
C HIS A 197 -7.76 -7.50 -12.63
N ALA A 198 -6.58 -7.03 -12.23
CA ALA A 198 -6.06 -7.22 -10.88
C ALA A 198 -6.87 -6.40 -9.87
N LYS A 199 -7.03 -6.91 -8.65
CA LYS A 199 -7.52 -6.16 -7.49
C LYS A 199 -6.60 -6.44 -6.32
N CYS A 200 -6.00 -5.38 -5.81
CA CYS A 200 -5.14 -5.49 -4.66
C CYS A 200 -5.00 -4.15 -3.95
N ALA A 201 -4.53 -4.22 -2.71
CA ALA A 201 -4.09 -3.09 -1.93
C ALA A 201 -2.71 -3.40 -1.37
N VAL A 202 -1.79 -2.43 -1.38
CA VAL A 202 -0.48 -2.56 -0.74
C VAL A 202 -0.21 -1.33 0.10
N ALA A 203 0.05 -1.53 1.39
CA ALA A 203 0.44 -0.49 2.33
C ALA A 203 1.91 -0.65 2.74
N ASP A 204 2.64 0.46 2.69
CA ASP A 204 4.01 0.61 3.22
C ASP A 204 5.03 -0.46 2.75
N GLN A 205 4.75 -1.15 1.65
CA GLN A 205 5.56 -2.25 1.14
C GLN A 205 5.74 -3.42 2.12
N VAL A 206 4.87 -3.54 3.13
CA VAL A 206 4.93 -4.59 4.16
C VAL A 206 3.60 -5.30 4.37
N ASP A 207 2.50 -4.74 3.88
CA ASP A 207 1.16 -5.32 4.01
C ASP A 207 0.49 -5.30 2.62
N ALA A 208 -0.02 -6.44 2.16
CA ALA A 208 -0.71 -6.57 0.90
C ALA A 208 -1.98 -7.40 1.03
N PHE A 209 -3.02 -6.97 0.33
CA PHE A 209 -4.25 -7.72 0.16
C PHE A 209 -4.47 -8.00 -1.32
N LEU A 210 -4.46 -9.27 -1.73
CA LEU A 210 -4.82 -9.70 -3.08
C LEU A 210 -6.21 -10.33 -3.05
N THR A 211 -7.09 -9.94 -3.96
CA THR A 211 -8.49 -10.38 -3.90
C THR A 211 -9.13 -10.50 -5.28
N SER A 212 -10.15 -11.34 -5.40
CA SER A 212 -11.08 -11.32 -6.54
C SER A 212 -12.07 -10.16 -6.46
N ALA A 213 -12.30 -9.62 -5.25
CA ALA A 213 -13.31 -8.60 -5.00
C ALA A 213 -12.98 -7.27 -5.70
N ASN A 214 -13.94 -6.77 -6.46
CA ASN A 214 -13.94 -5.36 -6.87
C ASN A 214 -14.22 -4.45 -5.66
N LEU A 215 -13.87 -3.17 -5.78
CA LEU A 215 -14.24 -2.15 -4.79
C LEU A 215 -15.72 -1.74 -4.92
N THR A 216 -16.62 -2.69 -4.66
CA THR A 216 -18.08 -2.48 -4.65
C THR A 216 -18.67 -3.01 -3.36
N SER A 217 -19.75 -2.41 -2.85
CA SER A 217 -20.38 -2.91 -1.62
C SER A 217 -20.86 -4.36 -1.75
N ALA A 218 -21.30 -4.78 -2.94
CA ALA A 218 -21.69 -6.16 -3.18
C ALA A 218 -20.50 -7.13 -3.10
N ALA A 219 -19.37 -6.81 -3.76
CA ALA A 219 -18.19 -7.67 -3.73
C ALA A 219 -17.54 -7.73 -2.34
N LEU A 220 -17.50 -6.60 -1.62
CA LEU A 220 -16.84 -6.54 -0.32
C LEU A 220 -17.63 -7.24 0.80
N ASP A 221 -18.96 -7.32 0.70
CA ASP A 221 -19.84 -7.84 1.77
C ASP A 221 -20.69 -9.07 1.40
N LYS A 222 -21.12 -9.23 0.14
CA LYS A 222 -22.17 -10.18 -0.25
C LYS A 222 -21.72 -11.27 -1.21
N ASN A 223 -20.99 -10.92 -2.26
CA ASN A 223 -20.57 -11.87 -3.28
C ASN A 223 -19.61 -12.90 -2.68
N ILE A 224 -19.55 -14.06 -3.32
CA ILE A 224 -18.48 -15.01 -3.04
C ILE A 224 -17.20 -14.43 -3.63
N GLU A 225 -16.29 -14.00 -2.77
CA GLU A 225 -14.98 -13.48 -3.13
C GLU A 225 -13.93 -14.13 -2.24
N MET A 226 -12.74 -14.32 -2.80
CA MET A 226 -11.61 -14.89 -2.08
C MET A 226 -10.36 -14.05 -2.27
N GLY A 227 -9.49 -14.11 -1.29
CA GLY A 227 -8.23 -13.40 -1.34
C GLY A 227 -7.24 -13.91 -0.32
N VAL A 228 -6.07 -13.30 -0.32
CA VAL A 228 -5.03 -13.52 0.68
C VAL A 228 -4.56 -12.19 1.23
N HIS A 229 -4.50 -12.10 2.55
CA HIS A 229 -3.85 -11.02 3.29
C HIS A 229 -2.43 -11.47 3.62
N ILE A 230 -1.44 -10.70 3.18
CA ILE A 230 -0.02 -11.02 3.28
C ILE A 230 0.67 -9.91 4.05
N GLN A 231 1.28 -10.26 5.17
CA GLN A 231 2.08 -9.34 5.99
C GLN A 231 3.53 -9.80 6.05
N GLY A 232 4.45 -8.88 5.81
CA GLY A 232 5.87 -9.17 5.68
C GLY A 232 6.21 -9.91 4.37
N GLY A 233 7.34 -10.62 4.39
CA GLY A 233 7.83 -11.34 3.22
C GLY A 233 8.23 -10.42 2.07
N ASN A 234 8.31 -11.00 0.86
CA ASN A 234 8.76 -10.29 -0.34
C ASN A 234 7.61 -9.91 -1.28
N VAL A 235 6.38 -10.41 -1.06
CA VAL A 235 5.25 -10.15 -1.95
C VAL A 235 4.80 -8.69 -1.91
N PRO A 236 4.52 -8.07 -0.75
CA PRO A 236 4.13 -6.65 -0.69
C PRO A 236 5.13 -5.69 -1.37
N PRO A 237 6.45 -5.72 -1.10
CA PRO A 237 7.38 -4.82 -1.76
C PRO A 237 7.49 -5.08 -3.27
N THR A 238 7.41 -6.35 -3.70
CA THR A 238 7.50 -6.69 -5.13
C THR A 238 6.29 -6.16 -5.92
N ILE A 239 5.08 -6.29 -5.38
CA ILE A 239 3.86 -5.74 -6.02
C ILE A 239 3.98 -4.22 -6.13
N TYR A 240 4.38 -3.55 -5.04
CA TYR A 240 4.54 -2.10 -5.04
C TYR A 240 5.57 -1.66 -6.08
N GLN A 241 6.75 -2.29 -6.09
CA GLN A 241 7.81 -2.00 -7.05
C GLN A 241 7.39 -2.25 -8.50
N GLN A 242 6.57 -3.27 -8.77
CA GLN A 242 6.02 -3.51 -10.10
C GLN A 242 5.18 -2.32 -10.58
N PHE A 243 4.27 -1.81 -9.75
CA PHE A 243 3.46 -0.64 -10.12
C PHE A 243 4.30 0.63 -10.25
N ILE A 244 5.29 0.84 -9.37
CA ILE A 244 6.24 1.96 -9.52
C ILE A 244 7.04 1.83 -10.82
N GLY A 245 7.47 0.62 -11.18
CA GLY A 245 8.14 0.34 -12.45
C GLY A 245 7.26 0.68 -13.65
N MET A 246 5.97 0.34 -13.60
CA MET A 246 5.01 0.71 -14.64
C MET A 246 4.84 2.24 -14.74
N ILE A 247 4.85 2.97 -13.62
CA ILE A 247 4.83 4.45 -13.63
C ILE A 247 6.09 5.02 -14.28
N ARG A 248 7.28 4.48 -13.93
CA ARG A 248 8.57 4.90 -14.49
C ARG A 248 8.68 4.65 -15.99
N ALA A 249 8.20 3.49 -16.44
CA ALA A 249 8.10 3.14 -17.86
C ALA A 249 6.98 3.92 -18.58
N LYS A 250 6.18 4.70 -17.83
CA LYS A 250 4.98 5.42 -18.27
C LYS A 250 3.89 4.49 -18.81
N GLU A 251 3.95 3.19 -18.52
CA GLU A 251 2.93 2.21 -18.89
C GLU A 251 1.58 2.52 -18.25
N ILE A 252 1.59 2.93 -16.98
CA ILE A 252 0.45 3.60 -16.35
C ILE A 252 0.78 5.06 -16.11
N VAL A 253 -0.21 5.92 -16.30
CA VAL A 253 -0.04 7.38 -16.23
C VAL A 253 -1.10 8.02 -15.33
N PRO A 254 -0.81 9.16 -14.70
CA PRO A 254 -1.79 9.91 -13.93
C PRO A 254 -2.99 10.35 -14.79
N TYR A 255 -4.20 10.12 -14.29
CA TYR A 255 -5.43 10.53 -14.95
C TYR A 255 -5.60 12.05 -14.85
N GLY A 256 -5.44 12.75 -15.99
CA GLY A 256 -5.59 14.20 -16.10
C GLY A 256 -4.54 14.82 -17.02
N ALA A 257 -3.26 14.46 -16.85
CA ALA A 257 -2.16 14.95 -17.68
C ALA A 257 -2.23 14.40 -19.11
N ASP A 258 -2.49 13.10 -19.25
CA ASP A 258 -2.48 12.42 -20.55
C ASP A 258 -3.60 12.90 -21.48
N ARG A 259 -4.76 13.27 -20.93
CA ARG A 259 -5.90 13.75 -21.72
C ARG A 259 -5.63 15.08 -22.42
N TYR A 260 -4.84 15.96 -21.82
CA TYR A 260 -4.39 17.19 -22.46
C TYR A 260 -3.35 16.90 -23.56
N LEU A 261 -2.51 15.88 -23.38
CA LEU A 261 -1.54 15.44 -24.39
C LEU A 261 -2.21 14.77 -25.59
N LEU A 262 -3.29 14.03 -25.37
CA LEU A 262 -4.00 13.27 -26.42
C LEU A 262 -5.01 14.10 -27.23
N LYS A 263 -5.64 15.13 -26.64
CA LYS A 263 -6.69 15.93 -27.32
C LYS A 263 -6.18 17.13 -28.12
N ALA A 264 -4.95 17.58 -27.90
CA ALA A 264 -4.44 18.76 -28.59
C ALA A 264 -3.92 18.39 -29.98
N THR A 265 -4.31 19.17 -31.00
CA THR A 265 -3.83 19.04 -32.38
C THR A 265 -2.32 19.28 -32.52
N SER A 266 -1.70 19.89 -31.52
CA SER A 266 -0.26 19.94 -31.28
C SER A 266 0.01 19.56 -29.81
N LYS A 267 1.00 18.69 -29.54
CA LYS A 267 1.34 18.31 -28.15
C LYS A 267 1.66 19.58 -27.36
N PRO A 268 0.89 19.94 -26.31
CA PRO A 268 1.20 21.10 -25.50
C PRO A 268 2.57 20.87 -24.85
N THR A 269 3.48 21.83 -24.99
CA THR A 269 4.79 21.72 -24.35
C THR A 269 4.63 22.09 -22.88
N ALA A 270 4.86 21.13 -21.98
CA ALA A 270 4.86 21.40 -20.55
C ALA A 270 6.00 22.37 -20.21
N THR A 271 5.71 23.38 -19.39
CA THR A 271 6.73 24.33 -18.92
C THR A 271 7.38 23.77 -17.65
N PRO A 272 8.71 23.58 -17.61
CA PRO A 272 9.39 23.20 -16.37
C PRO A 272 9.13 24.24 -15.28
N VAL A 273 8.73 23.79 -14.09
CA VAL A 273 8.39 24.68 -12.97
C VAL A 273 9.57 25.60 -12.60
N VAL A 274 10.80 25.14 -12.76
CA VAL A 274 12.02 25.94 -12.53
C VAL A 274 12.20 27.09 -13.52
N GLN A 275 11.52 27.06 -14.67
CA GLN A 275 11.56 28.11 -15.70
C GLN A 275 10.30 29.01 -15.65
N LEU A 276 9.41 28.79 -14.69
CA LEU A 276 8.13 29.48 -14.63
C LEU A 276 8.31 30.92 -14.13
N ASP A 277 7.76 31.87 -14.89
CA ASP A 277 7.72 33.29 -14.53
C ASP A 277 6.81 33.57 -13.33
N ASP A 278 7.11 34.64 -12.58
CA ASP A 278 6.30 35.09 -11.43
C ASP A 278 5.00 35.80 -11.86
N ASN A 279 4.91 36.25 -13.11
CA ASN A 279 3.80 37.03 -13.65
C ASN A 279 2.68 36.14 -14.22
N LEU A 280 2.20 35.22 -13.38
CA LEU A 280 1.10 34.32 -13.73
C LEU A 280 -0.23 35.07 -13.75
N LYS A 281 -0.90 35.07 -14.92
CA LYS A 281 -2.23 35.66 -15.08
C LYS A 281 -3.28 34.80 -14.37
N ALA A 282 -4.05 35.39 -13.46
CA ALA A 282 -5.15 34.72 -12.76
C ALA A 282 -6.13 34.04 -13.74
N GLY A 283 -6.52 32.80 -13.44
CA GLY A 283 -7.41 32.00 -14.28
C GLY A 283 -6.74 31.30 -15.46
N ALA A 284 -5.48 31.62 -15.79
CA ALA A 284 -4.74 30.90 -16.83
C ALA A 284 -4.55 29.43 -16.45
N GLN A 285 -4.63 28.54 -17.44
CA GLN A 285 -4.29 27.13 -17.28
C GLN A 285 -2.89 26.90 -17.85
N LYS A 286 -1.98 26.32 -17.07
CA LYS A 286 -0.62 26.00 -17.51
C LYS A 286 -0.31 24.53 -17.26
N LEU A 287 0.19 23.84 -18.28
CA LEU A 287 0.74 22.49 -18.15
C LEU A 287 2.17 22.63 -17.67
N LEU A 288 2.45 22.17 -16.46
CA LEU A 288 3.74 22.31 -15.81
C LEU A 288 4.41 20.95 -15.66
N SER A 289 5.74 20.90 -15.81
CA SER A 289 6.54 19.72 -15.50
C SER A 289 7.48 19.94 -14.32
N PHE A 290 7.65 18.89 -13.51
CA PHE A 290 8.51 18.91 -12.33
C PHE A 290 9.01 17.50 -12.02
N GLN A 291 10.16 17.42 -11.36
CA GLN A 291 10.72 16.13 -10.94
C GLN A 291 9.98 15.62 -9.70
N ASN A 292 9.41 14.41 -9.78
CA ASN A 292 9.02 13.66 -8.59
C ASN A 292 10.21 12.83 -8.12
N THR A 293 10.92 13.31 -7.10
CA THR A 293 12.12 12.63 -6.59
C THR A 293 11.78 11.37 -5.79
N THR A 294 10.54 11.23 -5.30
CA THR A 294 10.07 10.00 -4.64
C THR A 294 9.97 8.84 -5.63
N LEU A 295 9.59 9.13 -6.87
CA LEU A 295 9.41 8.13 -7.91
C LEU A 295 10.51 8.09 -8.95
N ASP A 296 11.39 9.07 -8.95
CA ASP A 296 12.42 9.25 -9.97
C ASP A 296 11.82 9.34 -11.38
N VAL A 297 10.80 10.19 -11.52
CA VAL A 297 10.13 10.46 -12.80
C VAL A 297 9.87 11.95 -12.95
N GLU A 298 9.94 12.45 -14.18
CA GLU A 298 9.37 13.75 -14.51
C GLU A 298 7.85 13.60 -14.62
N GLU A 299 7.12 14.39 -13.84
CA GLU A 299 5.67 14.45 -13.87
C GLU A 299 5.19 15.72 -14.56
N GLN A 300 4.04 15.61 -15.22
CA GLN A 300 3.34 16.74 -15.81
C GLN A 300 1.97 16.85 -15.18
N ARG A 301 1.55 18.08 -14.84
CA ARG A 301 0.24 18.37 -14.28
C ARG A 301 -0.30 19.69 -14.81
N LEU A 302 -1.61 19.75 -14.98
CA LEU A 302 -2.26 20.99 -15.37
C LEU A 302 -2.67 21.77 -14.12
N PHE A 303 -2.27 23.03 -14.06
CA PHE A 303 -2.60 23.94 -12.97
C PHE A 303 -3.46 25.10 -13.47
N LYS A 304 -4.41 25.53 -12.63
CA LYS A 304 -5.12 26.82 -12.76
C LYS A 304 -4.46 27.84 -11.85
N VAL A 305 -4.04 28.97 -12.42
CA VAL A 305 -3.50 30.10 -11.66
C VAL A 305 -4.62 30.73 -10.82
N LEU A 306 -4.35 30.94 -9.54
CA LEU A 306 -5.27 31.53 -8.58
C LEU A 306 -5.17 33.06 -8.60
N GLY A 307 -6.32 33.74 -8.49
CA GLY A 307 -6.36 35.19 -8.27
C GLY A 307 -6.12 35.53 -6.80
N LYS A 308 -5.92 36.81 -6.49
CA LYS A 308 -5.73 37.28 -5.10
C LYS A 308 -6.93 36.93 -4.19
N ASP A 309 -8.14 37.05 -4.73
CA ASP A 309 -9.38 36.80 -3.99
C ASP A 309 -9.91 35.36 -4.15
N ALA A 310 -9.09 34.44 -4.67
CA ALA A 310 -9.52 33.07 -4.88
C ALA A 310 -9.69 32.33 -3.54
N GLU A 311 -10.70 31.45 -3.48
CA GLU A 311 -10.83 30.53 -2.36
C GLU A 311 -9.57 29.68 -2.19
N ARG A 312 -9.24 29.39 -0.93
CA ARG A 312 -8.08 28.58 -0.58
C ARG A 312 -8.29 27.16 -1.13
N PRO A 313 -7.28 26.56 -1.78
CA PRO A 313 -7.40 25.18 -2.21
C PRO A 313 -7.69 24.23 -1.03
N LYS A 314 -8.38 23.13 -1.27
CA LYS A 314 -8.68 22.15 -0.21
C LYS A 314 -7.40 21.55 0.37
N HIS A 315 -7.46 21.07 1.62
CA HIS A 315 -6.38 20.28 2.21
C HIS A 315 -6.02 19.09 1.29
N ASN A 316 -4.74 18.76 1.20
CA ASN A 316 -4.16 17.76 0.29
C ASN A 316 -4.24 18.06 -1.21
N ALA A 317 -4.80 19.20 -1.64
CA ALA A 317 -4.77 19.58 -3.05
C ALA A 317 -3.32 19.73 -3.53
N LEU A 318 -3.04 19.34 -4.78
CA LEU A 318 -1.75 19.61 -5.39
C LEU A 318 -1.70 21.09 -5.78
N VAL A 319 -0.71 21.79 -5.25
CA VAL A 319 -0.55 23.23 -5.46
C VAL A 319 0.86 23.57 -5.93
N LEU A 320 0.94 24.74 -6.54
CA LEU A 320 2.18 25.45 -6.84
C LEU A 320 2.28 26.65 -5.90
N ILE A 321 3.32 26.68 -5.07
CA ILE A 321 3.58 27.75 -4.10
C ILE A 321 4.88 28.46 -4.47
N ARG A 322 4.90 29.78 -4.36
CA ARG A 322 6.09 30.59 -4.57
C ARG A 322 6.67 30.98 -3.21
N HIS A 323 7.88 30.54 -2.89
CA HIS A 323 8.52 30.84 -1.59
C HIS A 323 10.03 31.07 -1.77
N LYS A 324 10.57 32.16 -1.22
CA LYS A 324 12.03 32.50 -1.23
C LYS A 324 12.71 32.27 -2.58
N ASP A 325 12.20 32.89 -3.65
CA ASP A 325 12.78 32.73 -4.99
C ASP A 325 12.76 31.31 -5.60
N GLN A 326 11.97 30.41 -5.01
CA GLN A 326 11.75 29.06 -5.52
C GLN A 326 10.26 28.73 -5.69
N TRP A 327 9.99 27.82 -6.61
CA TRP A 327 8.68 27.21 -6.82
C TRP A 327 8.62 25.86 -6.11
N LEU A 328 7.63 25.70 -5.24
CA LEU A 328 7.32 24.45 -4.56
C LEU A 328 6.10 23.82 -5.21
N VAL A 329 6.18 22.52 -5.47
CA VAL A 329 5.06 21.72 -5.95
C VAL A 329 4.80 20.60 -4.97
N GLY A 330 3.55 20.48 -4.50
CA GLY A 330 3.18 19.33 -3.69
C GLY A 330 1.74 19.37 -3.18
N LYS A 331 1.35 18.25 -2.58
CA LYS A 331 0.11 18.14 -1.81
C LYS A 331 0.32 18.96 -0.55
N TYR A 332 -0.41 20.06 -0.42
CA TYR A 332 -0.26 20.95 0.72
C TYR A 332 -1.33 20.74 1.79
N ALA A 333 -0.93 20.93 3.03
CA ALA A 333 -1.73 20.80 4.23
C ALA A 333 -1.44 22.02 5.11
N TRP A 334 -2.44 22.53 5.81
CA TRP A 334 -2.25 23.70 6.68
C TRP A 334 -3.14 23.64 7.91
N SER A 335 -2.63 24.16 9.03
CA SER A 335 -3.41 24.36 10.25
C SER A 335 -3.05 25.71 10.89
N LYS A 336 -4.06 26.41 11.43
CA LYS A 336 -3.84 27.63 12.21
C LYS A 336 -3.49 27.21 13.64
N GLN A 337 -2.40 27.75 14.17
CA GLN A 337 -1.89 27.49 15.50
C GLN A 337 -1.83 28.81 16.30
N GLN A 338 -1.90 28.70 17.62
CA GLN A 338 -1.67 29.80 18.54
C GLN A 338 -0.72 29.29 19.61
N ASP A 339 0.41 29.98 19.76
CA ASP A 339 1.37 29.66 20.80
C ASP A 339 0.77 29.97 22.18
N THR A 340 1.03 29.08 23.13
CA THR A 340 0.49 29.15 24.49
C THR A 340 1.17 30.20 25.35
N GLU A 341 2.40 30.61 25.04
CA GLU A 341 3.17 31.52 25.89
C GLU A 341 2.98 33.00 25.55
N ASP A 342 2.97 33.35 24.26
CA ASP A 342 2.96 34.74 23.78
C ASP A 342 1.72 35.10 22.93
N ALA A 343 0.76 34.17 22.80
CA ALA A 343 -0.42 34.29 21.94
C ALA A 343 -0.09 34.56 20.46
N ARG A 344 1.12 34.24 20.01
CA ARG A 344 1.52 34.35 18.60
C ARG A 344 0.67 33.43 17.73
N ILE A 345 0.05 34.00 16.71
CA ILE A 345 -0.77 33.26 15.74
C ILE A 345 0.04 33.02 14.49
N PHE A 346 0.22 31.75 14.13
CA PHE A 346 0.91 31.35 12.93
C PHE A 346 0.19 30.19 12.26
N TYR A 347 0.53 29.94 11.01
CA TYR A 347 0.04 28.81 10.26
C TYR A 347 1.17 27.80 10.05
N LEU A 348 0.88 26.55 10.37
CA LEU A 348 1.75 25.43 10.06
C LEU A 348 1.38 24.87 8.69
N ILE A 349 2.29 24.96 7.72
CA ILE A 349 2.10 24.46 6.37
C ILE A 349 3.02 23.28 6.13
N VAL A 350 2.47 22.24 5.51
CA VAL A 350 3.20 21.05 5.10
C VAL A 350 3.04 20.89 3.59
N VAL A 351 4.13 20.70 2.87
CA VAL A 351 4.14 20.35 1.44
C VAL A 351 4.80 18.99 1.27
N ARG A 352 4.11 18.05 0.61
CA ARG A 352 4.53 16.63 0.50
C ARG A 352 4.15 15.98 -0.84
N GLY A 353 4.59 14.74 -1.05
CA GLY A 353 4.12 13.83 -2.10
C GLY A 353 5.09 13.62 -3.28
N PHE A 354 5.84 14.64 -3.68
CA PHE A 354 6.71 14.59 -4.86
C PHE A 354 8.21 14.77 -4.53
N GLY A 355 8.52 14.76 -3.24
CA GLY A 355 9.86 14.82 -2.69
C GLY A 355 9.83 14.85 -1.17
N PRO A 356 10.93 15.24 -0.51
CA PRO A 356 11.00 15.34 0.94
C PRO A 356 9.88 16.22 1.49
N LYS A 357 9.27 15.79 2.60
CA LYS A 357 8.27 16.58 3.32
C LYS A 357 8.91 17.90 3.78
N GLN A 358 8.29 19.01 3.44
CA GLN A 358 8.70 20.35 3.86
C GLN A 358 7.64 20.92 4.80
N GLN A 359 8.10 21.60 5.85
CA GLN A 359 7.24 22.21 6.87
C GLN A 359 7.65 23.67 7.06
N PHE A 360 6.67 24.55 7.11
CA PHE A 360 6.86 25.99 7.21
C PHE A 360 5.95 26.55 8.29
N GLU A 361 6.48 27.45 9.10
CA GLU A 361 5.70 28.33 9.95
C GLU A 361 5.58 29.68 9.26
N VAL A 362 4.35 30.15 9.09
CA VAL A 362 4.06 31.41 8.41
C VAL A 362 3.22 32.27 9.33
N GLU A 363 3.71 33.46 9.67
CA GLU A 363 2.97 34.43 10.46
C GLU A 363 1.64 34.78 9.80
N GLU A 364 0.63 35.11 10.60
CA GLU A 364 -0.68 35.51 10.07
C GLU A 364 -0.59 36.66 9.07
N ASN A 365 0.32 37.63 9.30
CA ASN A 365 0.55 38.78 8.42
C ASN A 365 1.26 38.41 7.10
N ASP A 366 2.05 37.33 7.08
CA ASP A 366 2.79 36.89 5.90
C ASP A 366 2.07 35.78 5.13
N TRP A 367 0.91 35.34 5.62
CA TRP A 367 0.14 34.25 5.05
C TRP A 367 -0.22 34.47 3.58
N GLU A 368 -0.61 35.69 3.21
CA GLU A 368 -0.94 36.03 1.82
C GLU A 368 0.23 35.81 0.86
N ASN A 369 1.47 35.98 1.34
CA ASN A 369 2.67 35.77 0.53
C ASN A 369 2.99 34.28 0.33
N PHE A 370 2.51 33.39 1.21
CA PHE A 370 2.67 31.95 1.10
C PHE A 370 1.48 31.27 0.41
N MET A 371 0.45 32.02 -0.01
CA MET A 371 -0.70 31.40 -0.68
C MET A 371 -0.30 30.66 -1.96
N PRO A 372 -0.92 29.47 -2.21
CA PRO A 372 -0.83 28.81 -3.51
C PRO A 372 -1.06 29.79 -4.67
N ARG A 373 -0.13 29.82 -5.63
CA ARG A 373 -0.24 30.60 -6.86
C ARG A 373 -1.04 29.86 -7.92
N ALA A 374 -1.05 28.53 -7.87
CA ALA A 374 -1.87 27.71 -8.74
C ALA A 374 -2.29 26.42 -8.03
N VAL A 375 -3.39 25.83 -8.47
CA VAL A 375 -3.92 24.54 -7.99
C VAL A 375 -4.12 23.60 -9.17
N GLU A 376 -3.85 22.32 -8.98
CA GLU A 376 -4.11 21.28 -9.98
C GLU A 376 -5.58 21.30 -10.42
N ILE A 377 -5.79 21.18 -11.73
CA ILE A 377 -7.12 21.01 -12.31
C ILE A 377 -7.40 19.50 -12.38
N ASN A 378 -8.35 19.06 -11.56
CA ASN A 378 -8.96 17.76 -11.66
C ASN A 378 -10.16 17.87 -12.63
N ILE A 379 -10.11 17.20 -13.79
CA ILE A 379 -11.09 17.40 -14.89
C ILE A 379 -12.35 16.59 -14.69
#